data_AF-A0A7K0J7J7-F1
#
_entry.id   AF-A0A7K0J7J7-F1
#
_cell.length_a   1.000
_cell.length_b   1.000
_cell.length_c   1.000
_cell.angle_alpha   90.00
_cell.angle_beta   90.00
_cell.angle_gamma   90.00
#
_symmetry.space_group_name_H-M   'P 1'
#
loop_
_entity.id
_entity.type
_entity.pdbx_description
1 polymer ?
#
loop_
_entity_poly.entity_id
_entity_poly.type
_entity_poly.pdbx_seq_one_letter_code
_entity_poly.pdbx_strand_id
1 'polypeptide(L)'
;MPASPLQGHPQPRTLPDSGHIVIDGTDILAIPRRRHKRVRRETIGYLFHALLESATVRENLDIAAHPRPLLPKPSFASALERVGLPGQEQTPVHTLSGGEQQRVALARLLLKPSRIILADEPTASLDRDNEDMILNLLQGLANEGKVILLATHSDRVASRCSQVLSLHHR
;
A
#
# COMPACT_ATOMS: atom_id res chain seq x y z
N MET A 1 -26.57 -24.07 0.59
CA MET A 1 -25.28 -23.59 1.10
C MET A 1 -24.38 -23.32 -0.09
N PRO A 2 -24.37 -22.11 -0.69
CA PRO A 2 -23.41 -21.81 -1.74
C PRO A 2 -22.08 -21.40 -1.10
N ALA A 3 -21.00 -22.05 -1.56
CA ALA A 3 -19.64 -21.73 -1.19
C ALA A 3 -19.26 -20.34 -1.75
N SER A 4 -18.63 -19.51 -0.91
CA SER A 4 -17.97 -18.27 -1.30
C SER A 4 -16.71 -18.56 -2.10
N PRO A 5 -16.48 -17.92 -3.26
CA PRO A 5 -15.19 -17.93 -3.90
C PRO A 5 -14.72 -16.49 -4.14
N LEU A 6 -13.98 -15.89 -3.21
CA LEU A 6 -13.00 -14.84 -3.54
C LEU A 6 -11.77 -15.01 -2.65
N GLN A 7 -11.09 -16.14 -2.86
CA GLN A 7 -9.68 -16.31 -2.49
C GLN A 7 -8.82 -15.55 -3.51
N GLY A 8 -7.75 -14.93 -3.01
CA GLY A 8 -6.87 -14.03 -3.73
C GLY A 8 -6.17 -14.67 -4.93
N HIS A 9 -6.80 -14.58 -6.11
CA HIS A 9 -6.11 -14.77 -7.37
C HIS A 9 -5.11 -13.62 -7.60
N PRO A 10 -3.90 -13.90 -8.10
CA PRO A 10 -3.05 -12.84 -8.63
C PRO A 10 -3.82 -12.13 -9.74
N GLN A 11 -4.19 -10.88 -9.50
CA GLN A 11 -4.89 -10.06 -10.50
C GLN A 11 -4.11 -10.14 -11.81
N PRO A 12 -4.75 -10.50 -12.94
CA PRO A 12 -4.08 -10.48 -14.23
C PRO A 12 -3.44 -9.10 -14.41
N ARG A 13 -2.19 -9.07 -14.89
CA ARG A 13 -1.56 -7.82 -15.34
C ARG A 13 -2.27 -7.36 -16.59
N THR A 14 -3.45 -6.80 -16.41
CA THR A 14 -4.26 -6.22 -17.46
C THR A 14 -3.55 -4.96 -17.93
N LEU A 15 -3.31 -4.91 -19.24
CA LEU A 15 -3.05 -3.66 -19.91
C LEU A 15 -4.41 -3.16 -20.39
N PRO A 16 -4.65 -1.84 -20.40
CA PRO A 16 -5.84 -1.32 -21.06
C PRO A 16 -5.78 -1.68 -22.55
N ASP A 17 -6.94 -1.92 -23.18
CA ASP A 17 -7.03 -2.22 -24.62
C ASP A 17 -6.58 -1.03 -25.48
N SER A 18 -6.72 0.19 -24.96
CA SER A 18 -6.29 1.44 -25.61
C SER A 18 -6.03 2.55 -24.58
N GLY A 19 -5.44 3.66 -25.02
CA GLY A 19 -5.13 4.84 -24.19
C GLY A 19 -3.69 4.89 -23.71
N HIS A 20 -3.42 5.78 -22.75
CA HIS A 20 -2.08 6.06 -22.23
C HIS A 20 -2.05 6.03 -20.70
N ILE A 21 -0.94 5.56 -20.13
CA ILE A 21 -0.69 5.64 -18.67
C ILE A 21 0.61 6.42 -18.48
N VAL A 22 0.50 7.70 -18.14
CA VAL A 22 1.65 8.60 -18.02
C VAL A 22 2.03 8.79 -16.55
N ILE A 23 3.29 8.51 -16.21
CA ILE A 23 3.87 8.75 -14.89
C ILE A 23 5.14 9.58 -15.07
N ASP A 24 5.22 10.73 -14.41
CA ASP A 24 6.36 11.67 -14.52
C ASP A 24 6.74 11.96 -15.99
N GLY A 25 5.73 12.20 -16.84
CA GLY A 25 5.91 12.48 -18.27
C GLY A 25 6.26 11.26 -19.14
N THR A 26 6.40 10.06 -18.56
CA THR A 26 6.69 8.83 -19.30
C THR A 26 5.42 8.02 -19.51
N ASP A 27 5.04 7.76 -20.77
CA ASP A 27 4.01 6.76 -21.07
C ASP A 27 4.55 5.35 -20.79
N ILE A 28 3.98 4.70 -19.78
CA ILE A 28 4.37 3.38 -19.32
C ILE A 28 4.01 2.31 -20.35
N LEU A 29 2.98 2.52 -21.17
CA LEU A 29 2.59 1.57 -22.21
C LEU A 29 3.56 1.57 -23.41
N ALA A 30 4.24 2.70 -23.64
CA ALA A 30 5.21 2.87 -24.73
C ALA A 30 6.62 2.32 -24.42
N ILE A 31 6.95 2.05 -23.15
CA ILE A 31 8.27 1.51 -22.76
C ILE A 31 8.30 -0.02 -22.73
N PRO A 32 9.49 -0.66 -22.90
CA PRO A 32 9.60 -2.12 -22.84
C PRO A 32 9.11 -2.71 -21.51
N ARG A 33 8.39 -3.85 -21.55
CA ARG A 33 7.81 -4.51 -20.35
C ARG A 33 8.80 -4.75 -19.22
N ARG A 34 10.09 -5.01 -19.54
CA ARG A 34 11.17 -5.13 -18.56
C ARG A 34 11.34 -3.88 -17.68
N ARG A 35 11.09 -2.69 -18.23
CA ARG A 35 11.15 -1.40 -17.52
C ARG A 35 9.89 -1.13 -16.69
N HIS A 36 8.75 -1.74 -17.02
CA HIS A 36 7.52 -1.59 -16.22
C HIS A 36 7.71 -2.07 -14.78
N LYS A 37 8.44 -3.18 -14.58
CA LYS A 37 8.75 -3.69 -13.23
C LYS A 37 9.55 -2.67 -12.44
N ARG A 38 10.52 -2.00 -13.07
CA ARG A 38 11.34 -0.96 -12.44
C ARG A 38 10.50 0.25 -12.04
N VAL A 39 9.68 0.78 -12.96
CA VAL A 39 8.79 1.92 -12.66
C VAL A 39 7.87 1.61 -11.48
N ARG A 40 7.18 0.46 -11.49
CA ARG A 40 6.33 0.04 -10.35
C ARG A 40 7.12 -0.11 -9.05
N ARG A 41 8.33 -0.66 -9.12
CA ARG A 41 9.18 -0.84 -7.93
C ARG A 41 9.66 0.50 -7.35
N GLU A 42 9.97 1.48 -8.19
CA GLU A 42 10.61 2.73 -7.77
C GLU A 42 9.63 3.88 -7.57
N THR A 43 8.41 3.79 -8.09
CA THR A 43 7.46 4.92 -8.07
C THR A 43 6.16 4.61 -7.32
N ILE A 44 5.70 3.36 -7.37
CA ILE A 44 4.37 2.96 -6.88
C ILE A 44 4.49 2.11 -5.63
N GLY A 45 3.92 2.58 -4.53
CA GLY A 45 3.65 1.82 -3.33
C GLY A 45 2.24 1.25 -3.39
N TYR A 46 2.05 0.06 -2.85
CA TYR A 46 0.74 -0.56 -2.77
C TYR A 46 0.43 -0.86 -1.31
N LEU A 47 -0.77 -0.51 -0.87
CA LEU A 47 -1.29 -0.85 0.44
C LEU A 47 -2.36 -1.93 0.25
N PHE A 48 -1.95 -3.19 0.42
CA PHE A 48 -2.83 -4.35 0.43
C PHE A 48 -2.35 -5.35 1.49
N HIS A 49 -3.26 -6.21 1.95
CA HIS A 49 -2.96 -7.30 2.88
C HIS A 49 -2.17 -8.41 2.17
N ALA A 50 -0.84 -8.28 2.11
CA ALA A 50 0.06 -9.36 1.68
C ALA A 50 1.33 -9.34 2.51
N LEU A 51 1.22 -9.86 3.72
CA LEU A 51 2.35 -10.17 4.58
C LEU A 51 2.69 -11.65 4.46
N LEU A 52 3.96 -11.99 4.68
CA LEU A 52 4.36 -13.37 4.92
C LEU A 52 3.99 -13.73 6.36
N GLU A 53 2.89 -14.48 6.53
CA GLU A 53 2.34 -14.84 7.85
C GLU A 53 3.29 -15.70 8.68
N SER A 54 4.10 -16.53 8.03
CA SER A 54 5.10 -17.38 8.67
C SER A 54 6.37 -16.62 9.11
N ALA A 55 6.51 -15.35 8.72
CA ALA A 55 7.68 -14.54 9.00
C ALA A 55 7.40 -13.51 10.10
N THR A 56 8.47 -12.98 10.67
CA THR A 56 8.43 -11.85 11.61
C THR A 56 8.07 -10.55 10.93
N VAL A 57 7.70 -9.54 11.73
CA VAL A 57 7.54 -8.15 11.26
C VAL A 57 8.82 -7.68 10.57
N ARG A 58 9.99 -7.88 11.17
CA ARG A 58 11.29 -7.49 10.59
C ARG A 58 11.50 -8.07 9.21
N GLU A 59 11.29 -9.36 9.03
CA GLU A 59 11.47 -10.02 7.73
C GLU A 59 10.50 -9.46 6.67
N ASN A 60 9.27 -9.14 7.08
CA ASN A 60 8.31 -8.44 6.21
C ASN A 60 8.76 -7.01 5.83
N LEU A 61 9.39 -6.29 6.76
CA LEU A 61 9.97 -4.96 6.52
C LEU A 61 11.20 -5.03 5.61
N ASP A 62 12.06 -6.04 5.77
CA ASP A 62 13.24 -6.28 4.95
C ASP A 62 12.88 -6.46 3.47
N ILE A 63 11.79 -7.17 3.17
CA ILE A 63 11.29 -7.33 1.79
C ILE A 63 10.95 -5.97 1.15
N ALA A 64 10.45 -5.02 1.93
CA ALA A 64 10.08 -3.70 1.43
C ALA A 64 11.30 -2.76 1.33
N ALA A 65 12.29 -2.95 2.21
CA ALA A 65 13.52 -2.17 2.31
C ALA A 65 14.46 -2.45 1.14
N HIS A 66 14.11 -1.93 -0.05
CA HIS A 66 14.96 -2.04 -1.21
C HIS A 66 16.28 -1.28 -1.00
N PRO A 67 17.44 -1.87 -1.38
CA PRO A 67 18.72 -1.18 -1.29
C PRO A 67 18.70 0.10 -2.11
N ARG A 68 19.04 1.22 -1.46
CA ARG A 68 19.24 2.52 -2.10
C ARG A 68 20.71 2.90 -1.92
N PRO A 69 21.53 2.90 -3.00
CA PRO A 69 22.96 3.19 -2.88
C PRO A 69 23.27 4.60 -2.37
N LEU A 70 22.34 5.54 -2.57
CA LEU A 70 22.56 6.98 -2.35
C LEU A 70 21.69 7.58 -1.24
N LEU A 71 20.89 6.78 -0.53
CA LEU A 71 20.02 7.26 0.55
C LEU A 71 20.30 6.47 1.82
N PRO A 72 20.17 7.11 3.01
CA PRO A 72 20.26 6.40 4.28
C PRO A 72 19.30 5.21 4.29
N LYS A 73 19.74 4.09 4.89
CA LYS A 73 18.84 2.95 5.10
C LYS A 73 17.65 3.44 5.93
N PRO A 74 16.41 3.19 5.49
CA PRO A 74 15.24 3.59 6.26
C PRO A 74 15.22 2.82 7.58
N SER A 75 14.94 3.52 8.69
CA SER A 75 14.90 2.91 10.02
C SER A 75 13.61 2.13 10.22
N PHE A 76 13.73 0.84 10.54
CA PHE A 76 12.56 -0.02 10.84
C PHE A 76 11.87 0.43 12.12
N ALA A 77 12.64 0.78 13.15
CA ALA A 77 12.12 1.30 14.41
C ALA A 77 11.27 2.56 14.15
N SER A 78 11.77 3.52 13.35
CA SER A 78 11.01 4.73 13.02
C SER A 78 9.75 4.43 12.21
N ALA A 79 9.80 3.50 11.26
CA ALA A 79 8.61 3.09 10.51
C ALA A 79 7.56 2.42 11.42
N LEU A 80 8.00 1.59 12.36
CA LEU A 80 7.13 0.92 13.32
C LEU A 80 6.55 1.88 14.36
N GLU A 81 7.32 2.85 14.84
CA GLU A 81 6.84 3.93 15.70
C GLU A 81 5.73 4.73 15.02
N ARG A 82 5.91 5.11 13.75
CA ARG A 82 4.91 5.86 12.98
C ARG A 82 3.58 5.13 12.85
N VAL A 83 3.60 3.79 12.85
CA VAL A 83 2.38 2.98 12.81
C VAL A 83 1.95 2.49 14.20
N GLY A 84 2.58 2.93 15.28
CA GLY A 84 2.21 2.53 16.65
C GLY A 84 2.48 1.06 16.98
N LEU A 85 3.56 0.48 16.43
CA LEU A 85 4.06 -0.87 16.70
C LEU A 85 5.54 -0.88 17.17
N PRO A 86 5.97 0.02 18.07
CA PRO A 86 7.36 0.06 18.50
C PRO A 86 7.78 -1.28 19.14
N GLY A 87 8.98 -1.76 18.83
CA GLY A 87 9.53 -2.99 19.43
C GLY A 87 8.96 -4.30 18.89
N GLN A 88 8.04 -4.26 17.92
CA GLN A 88 7.38 -5.45 17.36
C GLN A 88 8.22 -6.17 16.29
N GLU A 89 9.48 -5.79 16.08
CA GLU A 89 10.33 -6.32 15.00
C GLU A 89 10.41 -7.84 14.98
N GLN A 90 10.47 -8.48 16.14
CA GLN A 90 10.62 -9.93 16.27
C GLN A 90 9.30 -10.68 16.39
N THR A 91 8.17 -9.97 16.39
CA THR A 91 6.85 -10.58 16.52
C THR A 91 6.49 -11.33 15.23
N PRO A 92 6.07 -12.61 15.31
CA PRO A 92 5.55 -13.32 14.14
C PRO A 92 4.27 -12.68 13.64
N VAL A 93 4.13 -12.48 12.33
CA VAL A 93 2.97 -11.74 11.78
C VAL A 93 1.64 -12.43 12.07
N HIS A 94 1.59 -13.77 12.04
CA HIS A 94 0.35 -14.52 12.30
C HIS A 94 -0.20 -14.33 13.73
N THR A 95 0.58 -13.81 14.67
CA THR A 95 0.10 -13.55 16.04
C THR A 95 -0.53 -12.15 16.19
N LEU A 96 -0.39 -11.29 15.18
CA LEU A 96 -0.93 -9.94 15.17
C LEU A 96 -2.42 -9.96 14.78
N SER A 97 -3.20 -9.06 15.38
CA SER A 97 -4.56 -8.77 14.94
C SER A 97 -4.58 -8.24 13.50
N GLY A 98 -5.73 -8.32 12.80
CA GLY A 98 -5.85 -7.80 11.43
C GLY A 98 -5.48 -6.32 11.30
N GLY A 99 -5.84 -5.49 12.30
CA GLY A 99 -5.43 -4.08 12.33
C GLY A 99 -3.93 -3.88 12.51
N GLU A 100 -3.28 -4.70 13.33
CA GLU A 100 -1.82 -4.69 13.48
C GLU A 100 -1.11 -5.17 12.21
N GLN A 101 -1.62 -6.20 11.55
CA GLN A 101 -1.10 -6.65 10.25
C GLN A 101 -1.21 -5.52 9.20
N GLN A 102 -2.33 -4.79 9.19
CA GLN A 102 -2.49 -3.64 8.30
C GLN A 102 -1.47 -2.55 8.57
N ARG A 103 -1.18 -2.27 9.84
CA ARG A 103 -0.13 -1.35 10.25
C ARG A 103 1.27 -1.81 9.82
N VAL A 104 1.57 -3.11 9.87
CA VAL A 104 2.83 -3.65 9.32
C VAL A 104 2.90 -3.43 7.81
N ALA A 105 1.80 -3.63 7.08
CA ALA A 105 1.73 -3.31 5.65
C ALA A 105 1.98 -1.82 5.37
N LEU A 106 1.49 -0.93 6.23
CA LEU A 106 1.75 0.49 6.15
C LEU A 106 3.22 0.83 6.49
N ALA A 107 3.82 0.18 7.49
CA ALA A 107 5.24 0.35 7.78
C ALA A 107 6.12 -0.04 6.58
N ARG A 108 5.79 -1.14 5.88
CA ARG A 108 6.45 -1.53 4.61
C ARG A 108 6.34 -0.43 3.55
N LEU A 109 5.20 0.24 3.47
CA LEU A 109 4.98 1.36 2.55
C LEU A 109 5.89 2.56 2.89
N LEU A 110 6.05 2.89 4.17
CA LEU A 110 6.93 3.97 4.64
C LEU A 110 8.41 3.73 4.29
N LEU A 111 8.84 2.47 4.27
CA LEU A 111 10.21 2.09 3.91
C LEU A 111 10.49 2.18 2.40
N LYS A 112 9.44 2.28 1.57
CA LYS A 112 9.55 2.31 0.11
C LYS A 112 9.63 3.74 -0.43
N PRO A 113 10.51 4.05 -1.40
CA PRO A 113 10.55 5.36 -2.07
C PRO A 113 9.38 5.58 -3.05
N SER A 114 8.14 5.34 -2.63
CA SER A 114 6.97 5.59 -3.48
C SER A 114 6.65 7.08 -3.57
N ARG A 115 6.26 7.53 -4.77
CA ARG A 115 5.63 8.84 -5.00
C ARG A 115 4.11 8.70 -5.08
N ILE A 116 3.65 7.55 -5.56
CA ILE A 116 2.24 7.21 -5.71
C ILE A 116 1.93 6.03 -4.79
N ILE A 117 0.85 6.11 -4.03
CA ILE A 117 0.32 5.05 -3.19
C ILE A 117 -1.02 4.63 -3.78
N LEU A 118 -1.14 3.34 -4.10
CA LEU A 118 -2.39 2.72 -4.52
C LEU A 118 -2.91 1.88 -3.35
N ALA A 119 -4.12 2.19 -2.90
CA ALA A 119 -4.76 1.53 -1.77
C ALA A 119 -6.13 1.01 -2.19
N ASP A 120 -6.36 -0.29 -2.03
CA ASP A 120 -7.63 -0.94 -2.36
C ASP A 120 -8.29 -1.39 -1.06
N GLU A 121 -9.40 -0.75 -0.70
CA GLU A 121 -10.13 -0.95 0.55
C GLU A 121 -9.22 -1.01 1.80
N PRO A 122 -8.35 -0.01 2.01
CA PRO A 122 -7.27 -0.07 3.01
C PRO A 122 -7.75 0.02 4.47
N THR A 123 -9.06 0.08 4.70
CA THR A 123 -9.65 0.07 6.04
C THR A 123 -10.81 -0.91 6.15
N ALA A 124 -11.04 -1.75 5.14
CA ALA A 124 -12.09 -2.75 5.20
C ALA A 124 -11.87 -3.70 6.38
N SER A 125 -12.96 -4.00 7.09
CA SER A 125 -12.98 -4.90 8.25
C SER A 125 -12.17 -4.42 9.47
N LEU A 126 -11.80 -3.14 9.53
CA LEU A 126 -11.18 -2.54 10.72
C LEU A 126 -12.22 -1.88 11.63
N ASP A 127 -11.89 -1.80 12.93
CA ASP A 127 -12.60 -0.92 13.84
C ASP A 127 -12.33 0.56 13.50
N ARG A 128 -13.11 1.46 14.12
CA ARG A 128 -13.06 2.90 13.84
C ARG A 128 -11.73 3.53 14.19
N ASP A 129 -11.09 3.06 15.25
CA ASP A 129 -9.84 3.65 15.75
C ASP A 129 -8.68 3.30 14.80
N ASN A 130 -8.61 2.06 14.34
CA ASN A 130 -7.64 1.61 13.34
C ASN A 130 -7.90 2.26 11.97
N GLU A 131 -9.17 2.37 11.54
CA GLU A 131 -9.54 3.11 10.32
C GLU A 131 -9.01 4.54 10.39
N ASP A 132 -9.33 5.27 11.46
CA ASP A 132 -8.96 6.68 11.59
C ASP A 132 -7.44 6.87 11.61
N MET A 133 -6.71 5.98 12.28
CA MET A 133 -5.24 6.01 12.30
C MET A 133 -4.63 5.79 10.91
N ILE A 134 -5.12 4.83 10.14
CA ILE A 134 -4.63 4.58 8.78
C ILE A 134 -4.94 5.78 7.89
N LEU A 135 -6.16 6.31 7.93
CA LEU A 135 -6.54 7.47 7.13
C LEU A 135 -5.72 8.72 7.51
N ASN A 136 -5.45 8.94 8.79
CA ASN A 136 -4.60 10.04 9.25
C ASN A 136 -3.16 9.89 8.75
N LEU A 137 -2.60 8.67 8.76
CA LEU A 137 -1.27 8.40 8.22
C LEU A 137 -1.19 8.60 6.71
N LEU A 138 -2.20 8.14 5.96
CA LEU A 138 -2.31 8.40 4.52
C LEU A 138 -2.41 9.92 4.27
N GLN A 139 -3.24 10.64 5.00
CA GLN A 139 -3.33 12.10 4.88
C GLN A 139 -1.99 12.78 5.16
N GLY A 140 -1.26 12.34 6.20
CA GLY A 140 0.09 12.83 6.47
C GLY A 140 1.06 12.61 5.32
N LEU A 141 1.03 11.42 4.70
CA LEU A 141 1.84 11.10 3.52
C LEU A 141 1.47 11.94 2.30
N ALA A 142 0.19 12.27 2.12
CA ALA A 142 -0.26 13.19 1.09
C ALA A 142 0.29 14.61 1.33
N ASN A 143 0.27 15.08 2.58
CA ASN A 143 0.82 16.37 2.97
C ASN A 143 2.36 16.43 2.80
N GLU A 144 3.05 15.28 2.89
CA GLU A 144 4.48 15.13 2.53
C GLU A 144 4.73 15.15 1.00
N GLY A 145 3.69 15.30 0.18
CA GLY A 145 3.78 15.43 -1.28
C GLY A 145 3.58 14.12 -2.06
N LYS A 146 3.14 13.04 -1.41
CA LYS A 146 2.78 11.79 -2.12
C LYS A 146 1.38 11.89 -2.71
N VAL A 147 1.17 11.23 -3.84
CA VAL A 147 -0.18 11.04 -4.41
C VAL A 147 -0.77 9.76 -3.85
N ILE A 148 -2.01 9.82 -3.34
CA ILE A 148 -2.72 8.65 -2.83
C ILE A 148 -3.97 8.45 -3.65
N LEU A 149 -4.07 7.30 -4.31
CA LEU A 149 -5.27 6.83 -4.98
C LEU A 149 -5.86 5.70 -4.14
N LEU A 150 -7.06 5.93 -3.63
CA LEU A 150 -7.77 5.03 -2.74
C LEU A 150 -9.07 4.61 -3.41
N ALA A 151 -9.28 3.29 -3.53
CA ALA A 151 -10.56 2.70 -3.91
C ALA A 151 -11.33 2.32 -2.65
N THR A 152 -12.59 2.76 -2.56
CA THR A 152 -13.46 2.43 -1.44
C THR A 152 -14.94 2.52 -1.80
N HIS A 153 -15.77 1.74 -1.11
CA HIS A 153 -17.23 1.88 -1.06
C HIS A 153 -17.74 2.66 0.17
N SER A 154 -16.85 3.15 1.04
CA SER A 154 -17.22 3.87 2.26
C SER A 154 -17.28 5.38 2.03
N ASP A 155 -18.49 5.97 2.15
CA ASP A 155 -18.69 7.42 2.09
C ASP A 155 -17.86 8.16 3.14
N ARG A 156 -17.67 7.54 4.32
CA ARG A 156 -16.83 8.11 5.39
C ARG A 156 -15.37 8.21 4.95
N VAL A 157 -14.83 7.16 4.33
CA VAL A 157 -13.46 7.20 3.81
C VAL A 157 -13.36 8.21 2.65
N ALA A 158 -14.32 8.20 1.72
CA ALA A 158 -14.37 9.13 0.60
C ALA A 158 -14.43 10.60 1.07
N SER A 159 -15.14 10.90 2.15
CA SER A 159 -15.23 12.25 2.73
C SER A 159 -13.89 12.79 3.26
N ARG A 160 -12.89 11.92 3.48
CA ARG A 160 -11.54 12.31 3.88
C ARG A 160 -10.63 12.61 2.68
N CYS A 161 -11.05 12.33 1.46
CA CYS A 161 -10.26 12.55 0.26
C CYS A 161 -10.45 13.99 -0.26
N SER A 162 -9.38 14.58 -0.81
CA SER A 162 -9.43 15.91 -1.42
C SER A 162 -10.21 15.92 -2.75
N GLN A 163 -10.31 14.78 -3.42
CA GLN A 163 -11.06 14.57 -4.64
C GLN A 163 -11.73 13.20 -4.62
N VAL A 164 -12.96 13.12 -5.13
CA VAL A 164 -13.74 11.88 -5.24
C VAL A 164 -14.17 11.70 -6.68
N LEU A 165 -13.91 10.50 -7.23
CA LEU A 165 -14.33 10.10 -8.56
C LEU A 165 -15.32 8.95 -8.44
N SER A 166 -16.58 9.18 -8.80
CA SER A 166 -17.61 8.14 -8.82
C SER A 166 -17.52 7.35 -10.12
N LEU A 167 -17.26 6.05 -10.00
CA LEU A 167 -17.26 5.12 -11.13
C LEU A 167 -18.65 4.50 -11.26
N HIS A 168 -19.30 4.71 -12.40
CA HIS A 168 -20.56 4.07 -12.75
C HIS A 168 -20.32 3.11 -13.90
N HIS A 169 -20.93 1.94 -13.83
CA HIS A 169 -20.97 1.06 -15.01
C HIS A 169 -21.81 1.73 -16.09
N ARG A 170 -21.30 1.77 -17.31
CA ARG A 170 -22.04 2.26 -18.48
C ARG A 170 -22.87 1.15 -19.08
#